data_AF-A0A923X515-F1
#
_entry.id   AF-A0A923X515-F1
#
_cell.length_a   1.000
_cell.length_b   1.000
_cell.length_c   1.000
_cell.angle_alpha   90.00
_cell.angle_beta   90.00
_cell.angle_gamma   90.00
#
_symmetry.space_group_name_H-M   'P 1'
#
loop_
_entity.id
_entity.type
_entity.pdbx_description
1 polymer ?
#
loop_
_entity_poly.entity_id
_entity_poly.type
_entity_poly.pdbx_seq_one_letter_code
_entity_poly.pdbx_strand_id
1 'polypeptide(L)'
;MSRTTTQLVSFLITLTCAYAASAEVFRWPQGCLTGDLEVVNLTHHDVSGWVQTFKPNLVDEANYLFNADSKTKIKITAKTASEFFSLLTFEKNQALKVTYLCDTATYPAHTFEGGVLTYRKSELPENKLWLQNLYPDANTFQLEFLNRSQEVLVTTSISLNAMEQISYKTPGTVTDWSYVRIRALQRYAAFNITPTGSEGPFIIDTQKTVVDDTVAYFVVAARDNSGDQFIIQVTNDAMIAKAREQITNPTLEKIVFARIQKGNSGFNRNWSKKEKPLWSWSTAEVTNISDIGSTACNGFPQAVEDRVESWSKDPGRICFWSYRIKKELTPAEVAAGQQLQ
;
A
#
# COMPACT_ATOMS: atom_id res chain seq x y z
N MET A 1 4.56 -39.40 24.78
CA MET A 1 5.52 -38.26 24.66
C MET A 1 5.64 -37.92 23.18
N SER A 2 4.77 -37.02 22.73
CA SER A 2 4.65 -36.60 21.33
C SER A 2 5.65 -35.47 21.07
N ARG A 3 6.57 -35.68 20.11
CA ARG A 3 7.46 -34.64 19.61
C ARG A 3 6.63 -33.65 18.81
N THR A 4 6.44 -32.45 19.34
CA THR A 4 5.96 -31.30 18.59
C THR A 4 7.00 -30.91 17.56
N THR A 5 6.70 -31.19 16.30
CA THR A 5 7.42 -30.69 15.14
C THR A 5 7.15 -29.19 15.04
N THR A 6 8.02 -28.38 15.65
CA THR A 6 8.10 -26.95 15.36
C THR A 6 8.56 -26.82 13.92
N GLN A 7 7.62 -26.69 12.98
CA GLN A 7 7.95 -26.23 11.64
C GLN A 7 8.51 -24.82 11.79
N LEU A 8 9.83 -24.71 11.73
CA LEU A 8 10.50 -23.49 11.30
C LEU A 8 9.86 -23.13 9.96
N VAL A 9 8.99 -22.12 9.96
CA VAL A 9 8.63 -21.42 8.73
C VAL A 9 9.91 -20.67 8.33
N SER A 10 10.75 -21.34 7.55
CA SER A 10 11.87 -20.73 6.87
C SER A 10 11.30 -19.71 5.88
N PHE A 11 11.13 -18.47 6.35
CA PHE A 11 10.83 -17.30 5.51
C PHE A 11 12.06 -17.03 4.65
N LEU A 12 12.14 -17.75 3.54
CA LEU A 12 13.20 -17.65 2.57
C LEU A 12 12.93 -16.44 1.65
N ILE A 13 13.03 -15.23 2.21
CA ILE A 13 13.65 -14.13 1.47
C ILE A 13 15.16 -14.23 1.78
N THR A 14 15.78 -15.34 1.39
CA THR A 14 17.22 -15.35 1.07
C THR A 14 17.41 -14.88 -0.36
N LEU A 15 16.79 -13.75 -0.67
CA LEU A 15 17.31 -12.85 -1.67
C LEU A 15 17.21 -11.47 -1.04
N THR A 16 18.29 -11.14 -0.34
CA THR A 16 18.80 -9.78 -0.24
C THR A 16 18.89 -9.19 -1.66
N CYS A 17 17.76 -8.84 -2.26
CA CYS A 17 17.75 -8.00 -3.43
C CYS A 17 18.15 -6.61 -2.92
N ALA A 18 19.43 -6.30 -3.08
CA ALA A 18 19.99 -4.95 -3.03
C ALA A 18 19.43 -4.05 -4.15
N TYR A 19 18.21 -4.32 -4.62
CA TYR A 19 17.58 -3.62 -5.72
C TYR A 19 16.42 -2.82 -5.16
N ALA A 20 16.35 -1.57 -5.61
CA ALA A 20 15.13 -0.82 -5.46
C ALA A 20 13.99 -1.54 -6.16
N ALA A 21 12.81 -1.52 -5.54
CA ALA A 21 11.65 -2.20 -6.09
C ALA A 21 10.44 -1.27 -6.01
N SER A 22 9.67 -1.22 -7.09
CA SER A 22 8.36 -0.58 -7.12
C SER A 22 7.35 -1.70 -6.98
N ALA A 23 6.74 -1.81 -5.80
CA ALA A 23 5.77 -2.85 -5.56
C ALA A 23 4.42 -2.50 -6.19
N GLU A 24 3.83 -3.45 -6.90
CA GLU A 24 2.41 -3.46 -7.23
C GLU A 24 1.74 -4.56 -6.41
N VAL A 25 0.87 -4.16 -5.49
CA VAL A 25 0.11 -5.08 -4.64
C VAL A 25 -1.33 -5.11 -5.11
N PHE A 26 -1.69 -6.14 -5.86
CA PHE A 26 -3.04 -6.34 -6.34
C PHE A 26 -3.93 -6.85 -5.21
N ARG A 27 -5.01 -6.11 -4.95
CA ARG A 27 -6.09 -6.43 -4.01
C ARG A 27 -7.38 -6.67 -4.77
N TRP A 28 -8.27 -7.50 -4.24
CA TRP A 28 -9.60 -7.75 -4.80
C TRP A 28 -10.59 -8.13 -3.70
N PRO A 29 -11.91 -7.93 -3.92
CA PRO A 29 -12.92 -8.45 -3.03
C PRO A 29 -12.91 -9.98 -3.04
N GLN A 30 -12.77 -10.56 -1.86
CA GLN A 30 -12.90 -12.00 -1.67
C GLN A 30 -14.37 -12.35 -1.51
N GLY A 31 -15.12 -12.25 -2.60
CA GLY A 31 -16.57 -12.51 -2.62
C GLY A 31 -16.95 -13.93 -2.18
N CYS A 32 -15.99 -14.85 -2.11
CA CYS A 32 -16.17 -16.21 -1.64
C CYS A 32 -14.87 -16.79 -1.07
N LEU A 33 -14.97 -17.96 -0.43
CA LEU A 33 -13.81 -18.65 0.16
C LEU A 33 -12.92 -19.31 -0.89
N THR A 34 -13.47 -19.74 -2.02
CA THR A 34 -12.73 -20.53 -3.02
C THR A 34 -13.01 -20.02 -4.42
N GLY A 35 -11.96 -19.67 -5.15
CA GLY A 35 -12.07 -19.13 -6.51
C GLY A 35 -10.77 -19.26 -7.28
N ASP A 36 -10.76 -18.76 -8.50
CA ASP A 36 -9.58 -18.79 -9.37
C ASP A 36 -9.06 -17.36 -9.56
N LEU A 37 -7.79 -17.14 -9.27
CA LEU A 37 -7.08 -15.91 -9.64
C LEU A 37 -6.55 -16.07 -11.06
N GLU A 38 -7.16 -15.36 -12.01
CA GLU A 38 -6.63 -15.21 -13.37
C GLU A 38 -5.63 -14.05 -13.39
N VAL A 39 -4.40 -14.37 -13.81
CA VAL A 39 -3.32 -13.40 -14.00
C VAL A 39 -2.95 -13.44 -15.47
N VAL A 40 -3.12 -12.32 -16.17
CA VAL A 40 -2.67 -12.14 -17.55
C VAL A 40 -1.43 -11.28 -17.53
N ASN A 41 -0.31 -11.82 -18.01
CA ASN A 41 0.90 -11.06 -18.25
C ASN A 41 0.77 -10.34 -19.60
N LEU A 42 0.88 -9.01 -19.57
CA LEU A 42 0.75 -8.12 -20.73
C LEU A 42 2.12 -7.70 -21.30
N THR A 43 3.22 -8.21 -20.73
CA THR A 43 4.57 -7.93 -21.20
C THR A 43 5.10 -9.07 -22.08
N HIS A 44 6.17 -8.78 -22.82
CA HIS A 44 6.87 -9.72 -23.69
C HIS A 44 8.01 -10.47 -22.97
N HIS A 45 8.03 -10.42 -21.63
CA HIS A 45 9.00 -11.11 -20.80
C HIS A 45 8.32 -11.73 -19.56
N ASP A 46 8.96 -12.71 -18.95
CA ASP A 46 8.37 -13.37 -17.79
C ASP A 46 8.37 -12.44 -16.58
N VAL A 47 7.26 -12.43 -15.83
CA VAL A 47 7.08 -11.60 -14.63
C VAL A 47 6.95 -12.51 -13.42
N SER A 48 7.75 -12.27 -12.38
CA SER A 48 7.58 -12.96 -11.09
C SER A 48 6.54 -12.22 -10.23
N GLY A 49 5.76 -12.99 -9.46
CA GLY A 49 4.90 -12.45 -8.43
C GLY A 49 4.63 -13.43 -7.30
N TRP A 50 4.19 -12.90 -6.17
CA TRP A 50 3.99 -13.64 -4.94
C TRP A 50 2.54 -13.52 -4.50
N VAL A 51 1.85 -14.65 -4.42
CA VAL A 51 0.55 -14.70 -3.74
C VAL A 51 0.84 -14.71 -2.25
N GLN A 52 0.48 -13.62 -1.59
CA GLN A 52 0.66 -13.44 -0.16
C GLN A 52 -0.62 -13.83 0.56
N THR A 53 -0.50 -14.65 1.60
CA THR A 53 -1.62 -15.05 2.47
C THR A 53 -1.46 -14.44 3.84
N PHE A 54 -2.55 -13.88 4.35
CA PHE A 54 -2.54 -13.20 5.63
C PHE A 54 -3.64 -13.70 6.58
N LYS A 55 -3.32 -13.62 7.88
CA LYS A 55 -4.22 -13.87 9.00
C LYS A 55 -3.72 -13.14 10.26
N PRO A 56 -4.39 -12.07 10.69
CA PRO A 56 -4.09 -10.66 10.33
C PRO A 56 -2.63 -10.30 9.95
N ASN A 57 -1.63 -11.13 10.24
CA ASN A 57 -0.26 -10.93 9.78
C ASN A 57 0.02 -11.75 8.52
N LEU A 58 1.07 -11.42 7.78
CA LEU A 58 1.57 -12.25 6.69
C LEU A 58 1.98 -13.62 7.22
N VAL A 59 1.40 -14.69 6.70
CA VAL A 59 1.65 -16.07 7.15
C VAL A 59 2.28 -16.97 6.09
N ASP A 60 2.07 -16.67 4.81
CA ASP A 60 2.63 -17.45 3.69
C ASP A 60 2.83 -16.58 2.45
N GLU A 61 3.82 -16.93 1.64
CA GLU A 61 4.15 -16.28 0.36
C GLU A 61 4.52 -17.34 -0.68
N ALA A 62 3.65 -17.54 -1.67
CA ALA A 62 3.85 -18.49 -2.75
C ALA A 62 4.31 -17.77 -4.02
N ASN A 63 5.50 -18.11 -4.52
CA ASN A 63 6.06 -17.54 -5.75
C ASN A 63 5.46 -18.19 -7.01
N TYR A 64 5.15 -17.37 -8.01
CA TYR A 64 4.68 -17.76 -9.33
C TYR A 64 5.47 -17.02 -10.41
N LEU A 65 5.80 -17.74 -11.47
CA LEU A 65 6.32 -17.16 -12.70
C LEU A 65 5.17 -17.04 -13.71
N PHE A 66 4.90 -15.82 -14.17
CA PHE A 66 3.90 -15.51 -15.18
C PHE A 66 4.60 -15.33 -16.53
N ASN A 67 4.47 -16.33 -17.41
CA ASN A 67 5.16 -16.30 -18.71
C ASN A 67 4.69 -15.10 -19.54
N ALA A 68 5.57 -14.58 -20.38
CA ALA A 68 5.27 -13.51 -21.35
C ALA A 68 3.97 -13.76 -22.13
N ASP A 69 3.18 -12.71 -22.35
CA ASP A 69 1.95 -12.72 -23.17
C ASP A 69 0.96 -13.87 -22.86
N SER A 70 0.95 -14.34 -21.60
CA SER A 70 0.22 -15.55 -21.20
C SER A 70 -0.79 -15.30 -20.09
N LYS A 71 -1.72 -16.26 -19.95
CA LYS A 71 -2.68 -16.31 -18.85
C LYS A 71 -2.37 -17.48 -17.93
N THR A 72 -2.26 -17.20 -16.64
CA THR A 72 -2.10 -18.16 -15.57
C THR A 72 -3.35 -18.19 -14.70
N LYS A 73 -3.77 -19.37 -14.26
CA LYS A 73 -4.84 -19.57 -13.28
C LYS A 73 -4.26 -20.13 -12.00
N ILE A 74 -4.54 -19.48 -10.88
CA ILE A 74 -4.09 -19.92 -9.56
C ILE A 74 -5.32 -20.19 -8.71
N LYS A 75 -5.41 -21.39 -8.11
CA LYS A 75 -6.50 -21.71 -7.20
C LYS A 75 -6.28 -21.01 -5.87
N ILE A 76 -7.23 -20.18 -5.45
CA ILE A 76 -7.20 -19.51 -4.15
C ILE A 76 -8.27 -20.16 -3.26
N THR A 77 -7.89 -20.54 -2.04
CA THR A 77 -8.78 -21.19 -1.07
C THR A 77 -8.50 -20.66 0.33
N ALA A 78 -9.39 -19.83 0.83
CA ALA A 78 -9.42 -19.39 2.22
C ALA A 78 -10.03 -20.50 3.10
N LYS A 79 -9.39 -20.81 4.22
CA LYS A 79 -9.93 -21.69 5.26
C LYS A 79 -10.99 -20.98 6.10
N THR A 80 -10.92 -19.66 6.19
CA THR A 80 -11.82 -18.82 7.00
C THR A 80 -12.06 -17.49 6.30
N ALA A 81 -13.17 -16.81 6.61
CA ALA A 81 -13.45 -15.47 6.08
C ALA A 81 -12.46 -14.38 6.56
N SER A 82 -11.65 -14.69 7.58
CA SER A 82 -10.60 -13.82 8.09
C SER A 82 -9.25 -13.98 7.39
N GLU A 83 -9.09 -15.01 6.56
CA GLU A 83 -7.90 -15.15 5.72
C GLU A 83 -8.08 -14.30 4.47
N PHE A 84 -7.04 -13.58 4.08
CA PHE A 84 -7.05 -12.76 2.88
C PHE A 84 -5.77 -12.88 2.07
N PHE A 85 -5.85 -12.47 0.81
CA PHE A 85 -4.83 -12.69 -0.20
C PHE A 85 -4.51 -11.38 -0.94
N SER A 86 -3.26 -11.26 -1.39
CA SER A 86 -2.85 -10.29 -2.41
C SER A 86 -1.91 -10.95 -3.40
N LEU A 87 -1.70 -10.30 -4.54
CA LEU A 87 -0.61 -10.63 -5.45
C LEU A 87 0.37 -9.46 -5.46
N LEU A 88 1.58 -9.69 -4.97
CA LEU A 88 2.69 -8.75 -5.02
C LEU A 88 3.53 -9.02 -6.28
N THR A 89 3.90 -7.97 -7.00
CA THR A 89 4.96 -8.01 -8.02
C THR A 89 5.83 -6.77 -7.94
N PHE A 90 7.04 -6.85 -8.47
CA PHE A 90 7.97 -5.72 -8.54
C PHE A 90 8.13 -5.18 -9.96
N GLU A 91 7.33 -5.69 -10.91
CA GLU A 91 7.24 -5.17 -12.27
C GLU A 91 6.38 -3.90 -12.29
N LYS A 92 6.76 -2.91 -13.11
CA LYS A 92 6.03 -1.64 -13.20
C LYS A 92 4.89 -1.70 -14.22
N ASN A 93 4.02 -0.68 -14.15
CA ASN A 93 3.13 -0.25 -15.24
C ASN A 93 2.12 -1.28 -15.73
N GLN A 94 1.19 -1.72 -14.86
CA GLN A 94 0.07 -2.58 -15.30
C GLN A 94 0.54 -3.82 -16.07
N ALA A 95 1.74 -4.32 -15.76
CA ALA A 95 2.33 -5.49 -16.41
C ALA A 95 1.40 -6.71 -16.29
N LEU A 96 0.68 -6.79 -15.17
CA LEU A 96 -0.30 -7.84 -14.92
C LEU A 96 -1.71 -7.26 -14.91
N LYS A 97 -2.63 -7.96 -15.60
CA LYS A 97 -4.07 -7.83 -15.37
C LYS A 97 -4.52 -8.98 -14.50
N VAL A 98 -5.02 -8.66 -13.31
CA VAL A 98 -5.37 -9.64 -12.29
C VAL A 98 -6.87 -9.61 -12.04
N THR A 99 -7.52 -10.76 -12.07
CA THR A 99 -8.97 -10.91 -11.88
C THR A 99 -9.25 -12.11 -11.01
N TYR A 100 -10.01 -11.93 -9.93
CA TYR A 100 -10.50 -13.04 -9.12
C TYR A 100 -11.87 -13.47 -9.60
N LEU A 101 -12.00 -14.74 -9.95
CA LEU A 101 -13.23 -15.35 -10.42
C LEU A 101 -13.83 -16.21 -9.32
N CYS A 102 -15.08 -15.95 -9.00
CA CYS A 102 -15.82 -16.78 -8.08
C CYS A 102 -17.27 -16.94 -8.51
N ASP A 103 -17.72 -18.20 -8.60
CA ASP A 103 -19.02 -18.57 -9.16
C ASP A 103 -19.22 -17.94 -10.54
N THR A 104 -20.22 -17.07 -10.69
CA THR A 104 -20.48 -16.29 -11.91
C THR A 104 -19.97 -14.84 -11.82
N ALA A 105 -19.40 -14.44 -10.68
CA ALA A 105 -18.94 -13.09 -10.41
C ALA A 105 -17.44 -12.93 -10.73
N THR A 106 -17.10 -11.73 -11.17
CA THR A 106 -15.76 -11.31 -11.60
C THR A 106 -15.32 -10.12 -10.78
N TYR A 107 -14.19 -10.25 -10.11
CA TYR A 107 -13.63 -9.23 -9.22
C TYR A 107 -12.27 -8.77 -9.77
N PRO A 108 -12.24 -7.77 -10.67
CA PRO A 108 -11.00 -7.19 -11.15
C PRO A 108 -10.20 -6.61 -9.98
N ALA A 109 -8.93 -6.97 -9.89
CA ALA A 109 -8.05 -6.45 -8.87
C ALA A 109 -7.50 -5.06 -9.24
N HIS A 110 -7.06 -4.30 -8.25
CA HIS A 110 -6.31 -3.07 -8.46
C HIS A 110 -5.22 -2.88 -7.41
N THR A 111 -4.36 -1.88 -7.62
CA THR A 111 -3.19 -1.62 -6.78
C THR A 111 -3.34 -0.40 -5.85
N PHE A 112 -4.53 0.20 -5.78
CA PHE A 112 -4.80 1.32 -4.87
C PHE A 112 -4.90 0.84 -3.42
N GLU A 113 -4.05 1.38 -2.55
CA GLU A 113 -3.99 1.05 -1.12
C GLU A 113 -4.16 2.28 -0.21
N GLY A 114 -5.08 3.17 -0.57
CA GLY A 114 -5.46 4.33 0.24
C GLY A 114 -5.86 5.53 -0.61
N GLY A 115 -5.56 6.74 -0.10
CA GLY A 115 -6.00 7.99 -0.71
C GLY A 115 -7.48 8.26 -0.46
N VAL A 116 -8.08 9.07 -1.32
CA VAL A 116 -9.50 9.40 -1.32
C VAL A 116 -10.12 8.79 -2.56
N LEU A 117 -10.92 7.74 -2.37
CA LEU A 117 -11.47 6.93 -3.45
C LEU A 117 -12.96 7.23 -3.61
N THR A 118 -13.39 7.57 -4.82
CA THR A 118 -14.81 7.83 -5.12
C THR A 118 -15.35 6.82 -6.11
N TYR A 119 -16.48 6.20 -5.76
CA TYR A 119 -17.15 5.19 -6.56
C TYR A 119 -18.50 5.70 -7.03
N ARG A 120 -18.93 5.22 -8.20
CA ARG A 120 -20.29 5.46 -8.70
C ARG A 120 -21.26 4.56 -7.95
N LYS A 121 -22.48 5.04 -7.76
CA LYS A 121 -23.59 4.19 -7.35
C LYS A 121 -23.74 3.02 -8.33
N SER A 122 -23.75 1.80 -7.81
CA SER A 122 -24.01 0.59 -8.60
C SER A 122 -25.49 0.48 -8.98
N GLU A 123 -25.76 -0.35 -9.98
CA GLU A 123 -27.11 -0.70 -10.42
C GLU A 123 -27.84 -1.68 -9.47
N LEU A 124 -27.18 -2.12 -8.40
CA LEU A 124 -27.81 -3.00 -7.42
C LEU A 124 -28.96 -2.26 -6.72
N PRO A 125 -30.11 -2.94 -6.47
CA PRO A 125 -31.17 -2.40 -5.61
C PRO A 125 -30.64 -2.01 -4.23
N GLU A 126 -29.67 -2.79 -3.75
CA GLU A 126 -28.96 -2.58 -2.51
C GLU A 126 -27.47 -2.40 -2.80
N ASN A 127 -27.02 -1.15 -2.73
CA ASN A 127 -25.63 -0.83 -3.00
C ASN A 127 -24.73 -1.35 -1.87
N LYS A 128 -23.58 -1.91 -2.26
CA LYS A 128 -22.61 -2.50 -1.35
C LYS A 128 -21.21 -2.00 -1.68
N LEU A 129 -20.48 -1.64 -0.63
CA LEU A 129 -19.05 -1.33 -0.70
C LEU A 129 -18.29 -2.43 0.02
N TRP A 130 -17.35 -3.06 -0.66
CA TRP A 130 -16.37 -3.89 0.02
C TRP A 130 -15.25 -2.98 0.52
N LEU A 131 -14.93 -3.08 1.81
CA LEU A 131 -13.90 -2.31 2.48
C LEU A 131 -12.96 -3.27 3.19
N GLN A 132 -11.66 -3.03 3.09
CA GLN A 132 -10.64 -3.74 3.85
C GLN A 132 -9.69 -2.74 4.48
N ASN A 133 -9.51 -2.84 5.80
CA ASN A 133 -8.44 -2.14 6.47
C ASN A 133 -7.11 -2.81 6.16
N LEU A 134 -6.12 -2.05 5.68
CA LEU A 134 -4.76 -2.57 5.46
C LEU A 134 -3.78 -2.10 6.53
N TYR A 135 -4.26 -1.32 7.50
CA TYR A 135 -3.47 -0.85 8.62
C TYR A 135 -3.37 -1.92 9.72
N PRO A 136 -2.21 -2.08 10.38
CA PRO A 136 -2.05 -3.08 11.44
C PRO A 136 -2.78 -2.76 12.76
N ASP A 137 -3.49 -1.64 12.85
CA ASP A 137 -4.41 -1.31 13.95
C ASP A 137 -5.79 -0.94 13.40
N ALA A 138 -6.72 -0.56 14.28
CA ALA A 138 -8.01 -0.03 13.89
C ALA A 138 -7.88 1.20 12.98
N ASN A 139 -8.72 1.25 11.95
CA ASN A 139 -8.81 2.37 11.01
C ASN A 139 -10.27 2.81 10.90
N THR A 140 -10.49 4.13 10.83
CA THR A 140 -11.84 4.71 10.69
C THR A 140 -12.02 5.26 9.30
N PHE A 141 -13.05 4.76 8.64
CA PHE A 141 -13.49 5.12 7.31
C PHE A 141 -14.60 6.15 7.43
N GLN A 142 -14.44 7.29 6.76
CA GLN A 142 -15.53 8.24 6.51
C GLN A 142 -16.09 7.97 5.12
N LEU A 143 -17.39 7.67 5.07
CA LEU A 143 -18.13 7.45 3.83
C LEU A 143 -19.02 8.65 3.59
N GLU A 144 -18.67 9.47 2.60
CA GLU A 144 -19.42 10.63 2.17
C GLU A 144 -20.28 10.23 0.96
N PHE A 145 -21.59 10.29 1.09
CA PHE A 145 -22.52 10.08 -0.02
C PHE A 145 -22.79 11.40 -0.70
N LEU A 146 -22.61 11.45 -2.02
CA LEU A 146 -22.65 12.69 -2.78
C LEU A 146 -23.72 12.67 -3.88
N ASN A 147 -24.30 13.83 -4.17
CA ASN A 147 -25.18 14.01 -5.33
C ASN A 147 -24.39 14.06 -6.65
N ARG A 148 -25.08 14.28 -7.78
CA ARG A 148 -24.45 14.38 -9.11
C ARG A 148 -23.46 15.54 -9.23
N SER A 149 -23.65 16.61 -8.47
CA SER A 149 -22.77 17.78 -8.39
C SER A 149 -21.58 17.57 -7.44
N GLN A 150 -21.44 16.37 -6.86
CA GLN A 150 -20.42 16.01 -5.86
C GLN A 150 -20.51 16.78 -4.53
N GLU A 151 -21.69 17.29 -4.20
CA GLU A 151 -21.96 17.85 -2.88
C GLU A 151 -22.27 16.73 -1.89
N VAL A 152 -21.71 16.83 -0.69
CA VAL A 152 -21.92 15.83 0.37
C VAL A 152 -23.34 15.95 0.91
N LEU A 153 -24.12 14.88 0.79
CA LEU A 153 -25.47 14.77 1.32
C LEU A 153 -25.45 14.26 2.77
N VAL A 154 -24.62 13.24 3.03
CA VAL A 154 -24.48 12.63 4.35
C VAL A 154 -23.10 11.99 4.49
N THR A 155 -22.59 12.00 5.71
CA THR A 155 -21.36 11.32 6.08
C THR A 155 -21.66 10.28 7.14
N THR A 156 -21.19 9.05 6.93
CA THR A 156 -21.21 7.99 7.95
C THR A 156 -19.77 7.57 8.28
N SER A 157 -19.57 6.95 9.44
CA SER A 157 -18.27 6.44 9.84
C SER A 157 -18.34 4.99 10.25
N ILE A 158 -17.30 4.23 9.90
CA ILE A 158 -17.15 2.83 10.24
C ILE A 158 -15.71 2.62 10.69
N SER A 159 -15.50 1.90 11.78
CA SER A 159 -14.17 1.50 12.23
C SER A 159 -14.00 0.01 11.99
N LEU A 160 -12.89 -0.35 11.36
CA LEU A 160 -12.50 -1.73 11.13
C LEU A 160 -11.21 -2.00 11.91
N ASN A 161 -11.11 -3.18 12.52
CA ASN A 161 -9.90 -3.65 13.18
C ASN A 161 -8.80 -3.98 12.16
N ALA A 162 -7.61 -4.31 12.65
CA ALA A 162 -6.47 -4.67 11.83
C ALA A 162 -6.84 -5.78 10.83
N MET A 163 -6.62 -5.50 9.54
CA MET A 163 -6.90 -6.42 8.43
C MET A 163 -8.34 -6.91 8.27
N GLU A 164 -9.29 -6.31 9.01
CA GLU A 164 -10.71 -6.64 8.90
C GLU A 164 -11.26 -6.18 7.55
N GLN A 165 -12.16 -6.99 6.99
CA GLN A 165 -12.88 -6.70 5.77
C GLN A 165 -14.39 -6.81 6.00
N ILE A 166 -15.17 -5.95 5.34
CA ILE A 166 -16.63 -5.98 5.38
C ILE A 166 -17.24 -5.70 4.01
N SER A 167 -18.48 -6.17 3.82
CA SER A 167 -19.36 -5.68 2.76
C SER A 167 -20.39 -4.73 3.37
N TYR A 168 -20.09 -3.43 3.32
CA TYR A 168 -20.95 -2.40 3.86
C TYR A 168 -22.14 -2.14 2.93
N LYS A 169 -23.34 -2.39 3.45
CA LYS A 169 -24.59 -2.01 2.79
C LYS A 169 -24.85 -0.53 2.99
N THR A 170 -25.06 0.20 1.90
CA THR A 170 -25.38 1.64 1.97
C THR A 170 -26.69 1.87 2.73
N PRO A 171 -26.79 2.91 3.59
CA PRO A 171 -28.00 3.14 4.36
C PRO A 171 -29.17 3.48 3.43
N GLY A 172 -30.31 2.77 3.59
CA GLY A 172 -31.50 2.95 2.75
C GLY A 172 -32.18 4.32 2.91
N THR A 173 -31.84 5.08 3.96
CA THR A 173 -32.35 6.42 4.22
C THR A 173 -31.70 7.49 3.36
N VAL A 174 -30.60 7.18 2.65
CA VAL A 174 -29.91 8.11 1.78
C VAL A 174 -30.50 8.02 0.38
N THR A 175 -31.37 8.96 0.03
CA THR A 175 -31.90 9.10 -1.33
C THR A 175 -31.00 10.03 -2.16
N ASP A 176 -31.15 9.98 -3.49
CA ASP A 176 -30.57 10.96 -4.45
C ASP A 176 -29.04 11.07 -4.55
N TRP A 177 -28.30 10.20 -3.84
CA TRP A 177 -26.86 10.08 -4.04
C TRP A 177 -26.53 9.37 -5.36
N SER A 178 -25.42 9.77 -5.96
CA SER A 178 -24.84 9.23 -7.21
C SER A 178 -23.43 8.71 -7.03
N TYR A 179 -22.72 9.18 -6.00
CA TYR A 179 -21.37 8.75 -5.68
C TYR A 179 -21.21 8.48 -4.19
N VAL A 180 -20.20 7.69 -3.86
CA VAL A 180 -19.70 7.55 -2.48
C VAL A 180 -18.20 7.75 -2.48
N ARG A 181 -17.74 8.69 -1.67
CA ARG A 181 -16.33 9.03 -1.46
C ARG A 181 -15.88 8.49 -0.12
N ILE A 182 -14.78 7.76 -0.15
CA ILE A 182 -14.19 7.10 1.00
C ILE A 182 -12.95 7.89 1.40
N ARG A 183 -12.84 8.21 2.69
CA ARG A 183 -11.66 8.80 3.30
C ARG A 183 -11.23 7.97 4.50
N ALA A 184 -9.94 7.73 4.61
CA ALA A 184 -9.35 7.17 5.82
C ALA A 184 -7.91 7.69 5.95
N LEU A 185 -7.45 7.91 7.18
CA LEU A 185 -6.09 8.36 7.44
C LEU A 185 -5.06 7.23 7.28
N GLN A 186 -5.49 5.97 7.38
CA GLN A 186 -4.60 4.82 7.22
C GLN A 186 -4.91 4.07 5.94
N ARG A 187 -3.99 3.19 5.52
CA ARG A 187 -4.12 2.39 4.29
C ARG A 187 -5.37 1.52 4.31
N TYR A 188 -6.00 1.40 3.15
CA TYR A 188 -7.16 0.57 2.94
C TYR A 188 -7.30 0.18 1.47
N ALA A 189 -8.07 -0.87 1.22
CA ALA A 189 -8.58 -1.19 -0.11
C ALA A 189 -10.11 -1.10 -0.09
N ALA A 190 -10.69 -0.72 -1.22
CA ALA A 190 -12.14 -0.61 -1.36
C ALA A 190 -12.58 -0.93 -2.78
N PHE A 191 -13.79 -1.47 -2.90
CA PHE A 191 -14.41 -1.78 -4.19
C PHE A 191 -15.90 -1.53 -4.11
N ASN A 192 -16.47 -1.08 -5.23
CA ASN A 192 -17.92 -1.06 -5.38
C ASN A 192 -18.39 -2.42 -5.86
N ILE A 193 -19.36 -3.02 -5.18
CA ILE A 193 -19.92 -4.31 -5.57
C ILE A 193 -21.02 -4.07 -6.61
N THR A 194 -21.01 -4.89 -7.67
CA THR A 194 -21.95 -4.81 -8.79
C THR A 194 -22.63 -6.16 -9.00
N PRO A 195 -23.67 -6.26 -9.84
CA PRO A 195 -24.32 -7.54 -10.13
C PRO A 195 -23.38 -8.60 -10.72
N THR A 196 -22.29 -8.18 -11.36
CA THR A 196 -21.32 -9.04 -12.02
C THR A 196 -20.01 -9.20 -11.22
N GLY A 197 -19.93 -8.65 -10.02
CA GLY A 197 -18.79 -8.78 -9.10
C GLY A 197 -18.37 -7.43 -8.51
N SER A 198 -17.36 -6.77 -9.07
CA SER A 198 -16.92 -5.47 -8.53
C SER A 198 -16.31 -4.51 -9.55
N GLU A 199 -16.23 -3.24 -9.16
CA GLU A 199 -15.57 -2.16 -9.88
C GLU A 199 -14.62 -1.37 -8.98
N GLY A 200 -13.55 -0.86 -9.60
CA GLY A 200 -12.59 0.05 -8.97
C GLY A 200 -13.11 1.50 -8.85
N PRO A 201 -12.33 2.40 -8.25
CA PRO A 201 -12.71 3.79 -8.07
C PRO A 201 -12.78 4.54 -9.39
N PHE A 202 -13.76 5.45 -9.50
CA PHE A 202 -13.93 6.36 -10.64
C PHE A 202 -13.07 7.61 -10.50
N ILE A 203 -12.92 8.15 -9.29
CA ILE A 203 -12.01 9.27 -8.97
C ILE A 203 -11.05 8.81 -7.86
N ILE A 204 -9.80 9.19 -8.02
CA ILE A 204 -8.70 8.86 -7.11
C ILE A 204 -7.98 10.16 -6.81
N ASP A 205 -8.08 10.63 -5.57
CA ASP A 205 -7.41 11.82 -5.07
C ASP A 205 -6.46 11.47 -3.92
N THR A 206 -5.53 12.37 -3.62
CA THR A 206 -4.63 12.21 -2.49
C THR A 206 -5.30 12.55 -1.16
N GLN A 207 -5.03 11.76 -0.12
CA GLN A 207 -5.43 12.09 1.24
C GLN A 207 -4.59 13.25 1.78
N LYS A 208 -5.27 14.35 2.11
CA LYS A 208 -4.64 15.50 2.76
C LYS A 208 -4.39 15.21 4.24
N THR A 209 -3.31 15.77 4.78
CA THR A 209 -2.91 15.61 6.19
C THR A 209 -2.48 16.94 6.79
N VAL A 210 -2.36 16.97 8.12
CA VAL A 210 -1.72 18.07 8.85
C VAL A 210 -0.26 17.68 9.09
N VAL A 211 0.64 18.63 8.89
CA VAL A 211 2.10 18.41 9.03
C VAL A 211 2.71 19.55 9.82
N ASP A 212 3.85 19.28 10.46
CA ASP A 212 4.66 20.28 11.18
C ASP A 212 5.40 21.16 10.17
N ASP A 213 5.31 22.49 10.32
CA ASP A 213 5.95 23.47 9.42
C ASP A 213 7.33 23.94 9.92
N THR A 214 7.78 23.45 11.08
CA THR A 214 9.06 23.80 11.71
C THR A 214 10.20 22.84 11.34
N VAL A 215 9.92 21.84 10.51
CA VAL A 215 10.83 20.73 10.19
C VAL A 215 11.04 20.60 8.68
N ALA A 216 12.16 20.00 8.27
CA ALA A 216 12.44 19.77 6.86
C ALA A 216 11.97 18.37 6.43
N TYR A 217 11.30 18.29 5.29
CA TYR A 217 10.84 17.04 4.71
C TYR A 217 11.61 16.72 3.44
N PHE A 218 11.96 15.44 3.27
CA PHE A 218 12.69 14.98 2.11
C PHE A 218 12.07 13.73 1.50
N VAL A 219 11.91 13.72 0.18
CA VAL A 219 11.60 12.49 -0.56
C VAL A 219 12.86 11.66 -0.67
N VAL A 220 12.74 10.41 -0.25
CA VAL A 220 13.75 9.37 -0.47
C VAL A 220 13.22 8.42 -1.53
N ALA A 221 14.03 8.20 -2.56
CA ALA A 221 13.69 7.30 -3.65
C ALA A 221 14.88 6.43 -4.04
N ALA A 222 14.58 5.35 -4.75
CA ALA A 222 15.55 4.55 -5.44
C ALA A 222 16.56 5.37 -6.27
N ARG A 223 17.82 4.94 -6.30
CA ARG A 223 18.89 5.60 -7.06
C ARG A 223 18.50 5.82 -8.52
N ASP A 224 17.97 4.80 -9.16
CA ASP A 224 17.50 4.72 -10.55
C ASP A 224 16.06 5.22 -10.75
N ASN A 225 15.40 5.72 -9.69
CA ASN A 225 13.98 6.08 -9.67
C ASN A 225 13.02 4.93 -10.03
N SER A 226 13.48 3.67 -9.94
CA SER A 226 12.67 2.50 -10.23
C SER A 226 11.79 2.07 -9.05
N GLY A 227 12.09 2.50 -7.83
CA GLY A 227 11.39 2.02 -6.63
C GLY A 227 10.24 2.88 -6.12
N ASP A 228 9.52 2.33 -5.15
CA ASP A 228 8.61 3.08 -4.29
C ASP A 228 9.35 4.21 -3.57
N GLN A 229 8.61 5.23 -3.14
CA GLN A 229 9.19 6.39 -2.47
C GLN A 229 8.64 6.52 -1.05
N PHE A 230 9.35 7.24 -0.20
CA PHE A 230 8.89 7.57 1.14
C PHE A 230 9.40 8.96 1.53
N ILE A 231 8.79 9.55 2.56
CA ILE A 231 9.16 10.86 3.07
C ILE A 231 9.81 10.67 4.43
N ILE A 232 10.93 11.37 4.64
CA ILE A 232 11.57 11.48 5.95
C ILE A 232 11.40 12.90 6.50
N GLN A 233 11.29 12.99 7.81
CA GLN A 233 11.32 14.24 8.54
C GLN A 233 12.71 14.41 9.19
N VAL A 234 13.30 15.60 9.07
CA VAL A 234 14.62 15.92 9.63
C VAL A 234 14.54 17.23 10.41
N THR A 235 14.99 17.18 11.66
CA THR A 235 15.02 18.34 12.58
C THR A 235 16.43 18.84 12.88
N ASN A 236 17.45 18.01 12.65
CA ASN A 236 18.85 18.36 12.93
C ASN A 236 19.47 19.14 11.76
N ASP A 237 19.91 20.38 12.00
CA ASP A 237 20.48 21.27 10.97
C ASP A 237 21.65 20.65 10.19
N ALA A 238 22.53 19.88 10.86
CA ALA A 238 23.64 19.23 10.18
C ALA A 238 23.17 18.10 9.25
N MET A 239 22.10 17.37 9.61
CA MET A 239 21.48 16.38 8.72
C MET A 239 20.71 17.05 7.58
N ILE A 240 20.04 18.18 7.85
CA ILE A 240 19.38 18.98 6.80
C ILE A 240 20.42 19.46 5.78
N ALA A 241 21.56 19.96 6.23
CA ALA A 241 22.65 20.39 5.37
C ALA A 241 23.18 19.23 4.49
N LYS A 242 23.42 18.04 5.07
CA LYS A 242 23.83 16.85 4.32
C LYS A 242 22.77 16.37 3.31
N ALA A 243 21.50 16.45 3.67
CA ALA A 243 20.39 16.10 2.79
C ALA A 243 20.35 17.03 1.57
N ARG A 244 20.47 18.34 1.79
CA ARG A 244 20.55 19.36 0.73
C ARG A 244 21.81 19.19 -0.12
N GLU A 245 22.94 18.89 0.49
CA GLU A 245 24.19 18.58 -0.22
C GLU A 245 23.98 17.40 -1.19
N GLN A 246 23.37 16.30 -0.74
CA GLN A 246 23.06 15.15 -1.59
C GLN A 246 22.12 15.50 -2.75
N ILE A 247 21.16 16.39 -2.55
CA ILE A 247 20.26 16.87 -3.63
C ILE A 247 21.08 17.64 -4.68
N THR A 248 21.96 18.54 -4.24
CA THR A 248 22.79 19.34 -5.15
C THR A 248 23.91 18.54 -5.81
N ASN A 249 24.36 17.46 -5.18
CA ASN A 249 25.37 16.56 -5.69
C ASN A 249 24.87 15.10 -5.68
N PRO A 250 24.05 14.71 -6.68
CA PRO A 250 23.47 13.37 -6.76
C PRO A 250 24.48 12.23 -6.91
N THR A 251 25.76 12.54 -7.20
CA THR A 251 26.84 11.54 -7.21
C THR A 251 27.23 11.07 -5.81
N LEU A 252 26.84 11.81 -4.76
CA LEU A 252 27.00 11.40 -3.37
C LEU A 252 26.09 10.20 -3.08
N GLU A 253 26.70 9.02 -2.94
CA GLU A 253 25.99 7.77 -2.69
C GLU A 253 25.59 7.56 -1.22
N LYS A 254 25.25 8.63 -0.50
CA LYS A 254 24.91 8.58 0.92
C LYS A 254 23.58 7.88 1.17
N ILE A 255 23.57 6.96 2.12
CA ILE A 255 22.42 6.21 2.62
C ILE A 255 21.84 6.96 3.83
N VAL A 256 20.50 7.02 3.91
CA VAL A 256 19.79 7.56 5.07
C VAL A 256 19.69 6.48 6.14
N PHE A 257 20.10 6.79 7.36
CA PHE A 257 19.96 5.96 8.54
C PHE A 257 18.89 6.55 9.45
N ALA A 258 17.77 5.86 9.62
CA ALA A 258 16.68 6.35 10.45
C ALA A 258 16.12 5.28 11.37
N ARG A 259 15.79 5.67 12.60
CA ARG A 259 14.88 4.89 13.46
C ARG A 259 13.48 5.01 12.87
N ILE A 260 12.73 3.92 12.86
CA ILE A 260 11.35 3.93 12.37
C ILE A 260 10.37 3.67 13.50
N GLN A 261 9.11 4.04 13.28
CA GLN A 261 8.00 3.75 14.16
C GLN A 261 6.77 3.33 13.35
N LYS A 262 5.83 2.65 14.02
CA LYS A 262 4.52 2.33 13.47
C LYS A 262 3.70 3.61 13.23
N GLY A 263 2.91 3.63 12.16
CA GLY A 263 2.09 4.76 11.71
C GLY A 263 2.83 5.74 10.79
N ASN A 264 2.10 6.46 9.95
CA ASN A 264 2.64 7.43 8.97
C ASN A 264 3.11 8.77 9.55
N SER A 265 2.77 9.08 10.81
CA SER A 265 3.02 10.38 11.45
C SER A 265 2.47 11.59 10.66
N GLY A 266 1.45 11.38 9.83
CA GLY A 266 0.83 12.43 9.01
C GLY A 266 1.61 12.81 7.73
N PHE A 267 2.88 12.45 7.61
CA PHE A 267 3.69 12.83 6.44
C PHE A 267 4.11 11.66 5.55
N ASN A 268 4.44 10.50 6.12
CA ASN A 268 5.11 9.46 5.36
C ASN A 268 4.14 8.73 4.41
N ARG A 269 4.40 8.84 3.11
CA ARG A 269 3.56 8.29 2.06
C ARG A 269 4.35 7.82 0.85
N ASN A 270 3.75 6.95 0.05
CA ASN A 270 4.34 6.53 -1.20
C ASN A 270 4.25 7.64 -2.25
N TRP A 271 5.31 8.43 -2.35
CA TRP A 271 5.34 9.60 -3.23
C TRP A 271 5.41 9.26 -4.73
N SER A 272 5.58 8.00 -5.14
CA SER A 272 5.55 7.60 -6.55
C SER A 272 4.15 7.23 -7.05
N LYS A 273 3.26 6.73 -6.20
CA LYS A 273 1.92 6.24 -6.58
C LYS A 273 0.93 7.36 -6.89
N LYS A 274 -0.16 7.07 -7.60
CA LYS A 274 -1.15 8.06 -8.03
C LYS A 274 -1.92 8.65 -6.84
N GLU A 275 -2.39 7.78 -5.97
CA GLU A 275 -3.18 8.06 -4.77
C GLU A 275 -2.32 8.49 -3.57
N LYS A 276 -0.99 8.39 -3.72
CA LYS A 276 0.02 8.77 -2.72
C LYS A 276 -0.34 8.22 -1.33
N PRO A 277 -0.56 6.89 -1.22
CA PRO A 277 -1.08 6.28 -0.01
C PRO A 277 -0.08 6.48 1.12
N LEU A 278 -0.59 6.79 2.32
CA LEU A 278 0.24 6.85 3.51
C LEU A 278 0.86 5.47 3.78
N TRP A 279 2.09 5.43 4.27
CA TRP A 279 2.70 4.17 4.74
C TRP A 279 2.15 3.82 6.13
N SER A 280 2.18 2.55 6.52
CA SER A 280 1.81 2.14 7.88
C SER A 280 2.97 2.30 8.88
N TRP A 281 4.04 2.96 8.46
CA TRP A 281 5.26 3.26 9.24
C TRP A 281 5.81 4.64 8.86
N SER A 282 6.72 5.18 9.65
CA SER A 282 7.39 6.46 9.41
C SER A 282 8.75 6.53 10.07
N THR A 283 9.57 7.50 9.67
CA THR A 283 10.83 7.80 10.35
C THR A 283 10.57 8.53 11.65
N ALA A 284 11.01 7.97 12.77
CA ALA A 284 10.99 8.64 14.07
C ALA A 284 12.15 9.63 14.20
N GLU A 285 13.33 9.28 13.68
CA GLU A 285 14.52 10.12 13.72
C GLU A 285 15.51 9.72 12.63
N VAL A 286 16.05 10.70 11.91
CA VAL A 286 17.21 10.51 11.04
C VAL A 286 18.49 10.64 11.86
N THR A 287 19.14 9.50 12.08
CA THR A 287 20.34 9.38 12.92
C THR A 287 21.64 9.66 12.17
N ASN A 288 21.68 9.42 10.85
CA ASN A 288 22.86 9.66 10.04
C ASN A 288 22.55 9.69 8.53
N ILE A 289 23.45 10.28 7.76
CA ILE A 289 23.52 10.24 6.29
C ILE A 289 24.97 9.91 5.92
N SER A 290 25.24 8.67 5.48
CA SER A 290 26.60 8.11 5.37
C SER A 290 26.73 7.01 4.30
N ASP A 291 27.93 6.53 4.00
CA ASP A 291 28.22 5.64 2.85
C ASP A 291 28.04 4.15 3.14
N ILE A 292 28.13 3.71 4.39
CA ILE A 292 28.20 2.29 4.75
C ILE A 292 27.08 1.93 5.71
N GLY A 293 26.22 0.99 5.30
CA GLY A 293 25.14 0.45 6.13
C GLY A 293 25.31 -1.04 6.44
N SER A 294 24.62 -1.50 7.49
CA SER A 294 24.52 -2.93 7.80
C SER A 294 23.51 -3.62 6.88
N THR A 295 23.72 -4.89 6.56
CA THR A 295 22.74 -5.71 5.83
C THR A 295 21.43 -5.85 6.59
N ALA A 296 21.46 -5.77 7.93
CA ALA A 296 20.30 -5.97 8.79
C ALA A 296 19.22 -4.87 8.64
N CYS A 297 19.59 -3.66 8.22
CA CYS A 297 18.64 -2.55 7.99
C CYS A 297 18.44 -2.23 6.50
N ASN A 298 19.03 -3.03 5.61
CA ASN A 298 18.82 -2.90 4.18
C ASN A 298 17.45 -3.49 3.78
N GLY A 299 16.85 -2.97 2.73
CA GLY A 299 15.50 -3.33 2.28
C GLY A 299 14.91 -2.27 1.36
N PHE A 300 13.58 -2.23 1.30
CA PHE A 300 12.80 -1.26 0.54
C PHE A 300 11.46 -0.98 1.26
N PRO A 301 10.75 0.12 0.93
CA PRO A 301 9.54 0.55 1.64
C PRO A 301 8.46 -0.52 1.79
N GLN A 302 8.14 -1.27 0.71
CA GLN A 302 7.13 -2.32 0.76
C GLN A 302 7.52 -3.48 1.69
N ALA A 303 8.81 -3.83 1.82
CA ALA A 303 9.24 -4.87 2.75
C ALA A 303 9.00 -4.49 4.21
N VAL A 304 9.09 -3.19 4.54
CA VAL A 304 8.71 -2.66 5.86
C VAL A 304 7.19 -2.67 5.99
N GLU A 305 6.46 -2.26 4.96
CA GLU A 305 4.99 -2.22 4.96
C GLU A 305 4.37 -3.59 5.23
N ASP A 306 4.85 -4.66 4.58
CA ASP A 306 4.33 -6.01 4.77
C ASP A 306 4.62 -6.58 6.17
N ARG A 307 5.57 -5.97 6.90
CA ARG A 307 6.12 -6.48 8.16
C ARG A 307 6.33 -5.39 9.22
N VAL A 308 5.48 -4.36 9.26
CA VAL A 308 5.68 -3.18 10.14
C VAL A 308 5.89 -3.58 11.60
N GLU A 309 5.09 -4.52 12.11
CA GLU A 309 5.16 -4.99 13.49
C GLU A 309 6.50 -5.62 13.87
N SER A 310 7.04 -6.49 13.01
CA SER A 310 8.35 -7.12 13.26
C SER A 310 9.49 -6.17 12.95
N TRP A 311 9.44 -5.45 11.82
CA TRP A 311 10.52 -4.56 11.37
C TRP A 311 10.76 -3.41 12.33
N SER A 312 9.70 -2.85 12.94
CA SER A 312 9.82 -1.77 13.94
C SER A 312 10.46 -2.23 15.25
N LYS A 313 10.46 -3.53 15.55
CA LYS A 313 11.14 -4.11 16.73
C LYS A 313 12.56 -4.55 16.39
N ASP A 314 12.72 -5.26 15.28
CA ASP A 314 14.00 -5.76 14.77
C ASP A 314 13.93 -5.74 13.23
N PRO A 315 14.69 -4.87 12.55
CA PRO A 315 15.85 -4.10 13.05
C PRO A 315 15.55 -2.76 13.76
N GLY A 316 14.29 -2.31 13.78
CA GLY A 316 13.85 -1.03 14.35
C GLY A 316 14.36 0.22 13.62
N ARG A 317 15.00 0.03 12.47
CA ARG A 317 15.67 1.08 11.70
C ARG A 317 15.72 0.74 10.22
N ILE A 318 16.03 1.74 9.40
CA ILE A 318 16.27 1.58 7.97
C ILE A 318 17.64 2.11 7.59
N CYS A 319 18.26 1.47 6.61
CA CYS A 319 19.44 1.93 5.89
C CYS A 319 19.40 1.36 4.47
N PHE A 320 18.37 1.70 3.70
CA PHE A 320 18.15 1.12 2.38
C PHE A 320 19.29 1.51 1.42
N TRP A 321 20.13 0.55 1.04
CA TRP A 321 21.37 0.79 0.31
C TRP A 321 21.14 1.38 -1.07
N SER A 322 19.98 1.11 -1.68
CA SER A 322 19.64 1.53 -3.04
C SER A 322 18.86 2.86 -3.09
N TYR A 323 18.66 3.52 -1.94
CA TYR A 323 17.80 4.70 -1.79
C TYR A 323 18.59 5.95 -1.43
N ARG A 324 18.22 7.09 -2.02
CA ARG A 324 18.89 8.39 -1.86
C ARG A 324 17.87 9.49 -1.64
N ILE A 325 18.26 10.54 -0.94
CA ILE A 325 17.46 11.76 -0.85
C ILE A 325 17.42 12.41 -2.24
N LYS A 326 16.22 12.74 -2.72
CA LYS A 326 16.02 13.26 -4.09
C LYS A 326 15.52 14.69 -4.14
N LYS A 327 14.67 15.08 -3.18
CA LYS A 327 14.00 16.38 -3.19
C LYS A 327 13.63 16.79 -1.76
N GLU A 328 13.79 18.07 -1.47
CA GLU A 328 13.19 18.71 -0.29
C GLU A 328 11.76 19.14 -0.63
N LEU A 329 10.82 18.89 0.26
CA LEU A 329 9.42 19.25 0.11
C LEU A 329 9.04 20.38 1.06
N THR A 330 8.19 21.27 0.59
CA THR A 330 7.53 22.25 1.46
C THR A 330 6.46 21.56 2.32
N PRO A 331 6.14 22.09 3.53
CA PRO A 331 5.03 21.58 4.33
C PRO A 331 3.70 21.50 3.56
N ALA A 332 3.44 22.47 2.69
CA ALA A 332 2.22 22.49 1.87
C ALA A 332 2.18 21.34 0.84
N GLU A 333 3.30 21.01 0.19
CA GLU A 333 3.40 19.84 -0.70
C GLU A 333 3.12 18.55 0.08
N VAL A 334 3.72 18.38 1.26
CA VAL A 334 3.54 17.16 2.08
C VAL A 334 2.10 17.03 2.55
N ALA A 335 1.50 18.12 3.05
CA ALA A 335 0.12 18.15 3.52
C ALA A 335 -0.88 17.84 2.40
N ALA A 336 -0.65 18.38 1.20
CA ALA A 336 -1.49 18.11 0.03
C ALA A 336 -1.22 16.74 -0.59
N GLY A 337 -0.03 16.18 -0.35
CA GLY A 337 0.44 14.96 -0.96
C GLY A 337 0.67 15.08 -2.47
N GLN A 338 1.04 16.27 -2.95
CA GLN A 338 1.32 16.54 -4.35
C GLN A 338 2.33 17.67 -4.47
N GLN A 339 3.02 17.73 -5.62
CA GLN A 339 3.83 18.91 -5.94
C GLN A 339 2.92 20.10 -6.21
N LEU A 340 3.23 21.24 -5.61
CA LEU A 340 2.56 22.50 -5.86
C LEU A 340 3.42 23.31 -6.84
N GLN A 341 2.78 23.86 -7.88
CA GLN A 341 3.46 24.65 -8.92
C GLN A 341 3.67 26.10 -8.49
#